data_AF-A0A553IFR2-F1
#
_entry.id   AF-A0A553IFR2-F1
#
_cell.length_a   1.000
_cell.length_b   1.000
_cell.length_c   1.000
_cell.angle_alpha   90.00
_cell.angle_beta   90.00
_cell.angle_gamma   90.00
#
_symmetry.space_group_name_H-M   'P 1'
#
loop_
_entity.id
_entity.type
_entity.pdbx_description
1 polymer ?
#
loop_
_entity_poly.entity_id
_entity_poly.type
_entity_poly.pdbx_seq_one_letter_code
_entity_poly.pdbx_strand_id
1 'polypeptide(L)'
;MGAGAVSGVVRFICHVPLFYYAFTNINHYNFVKAHMRVLLAPPLSSKIFVAEVFSGPIGVITFIWNFLLWIPTIYAEGGRLFAIGVVDAILTGFIVAALVIESSFIGFTHAQCAQLRPDAAPTSNLIFFQRVAEIEYKEKDIGEGTCQSYFASFYVGLVIAILYGISAISNILIGSYSHNSNRRSSNCLVSPIHAVIDVVKGFADCIFFFLPARAHNALFFANRYARHWLHYRRSKTKQNARDAYALLPRRHHKKEEKEKGLCSILSQGAIVEKIARDLHYADVVNLSLASRGIREVVFPRQDASDVENKDLRYYSCRGNRKYDCWACGIQICEQVNAVGKVNRIVPHVPLRGCVLALLL
;
A
#
# COMPACT_ATOMS: atom_id res chain seq x y z
N MET A 1 31.64 -4.53 19.00
CA MET A 1 30.81 -5.01 17.89
C MET A 1 29.67 -4.02 17.71
N GLY A 2 29.36 -3.61 16.48
CA GLY A 2 28.28 -2.65 16.22
C GLY A 2 26.91 -3.20 16.63
N ALA A 3 25.97 -2.31 16.93
CA ALA A 3 24.62 -2.69 17.39
C ALA A 3 23.87 -3.60 16.40
N GLY A 4 24.24 -3.57 15.12
CA GLY A 4 23.68 -4.43 14.07
C GLY A 4 24.34 -5.81 13.91
N ALA A 5 25.31 -6.20 14.75
CA ALA A 5 26.02 -7.47 14.61
C ALA A 5 25.08 -8.70 14.65
N VAL A 6 24.09 -8.71 15.57
CA VAL A 6 23.11 -9.81 15.67
C VAL A 6 22.28 -9.93 14.39
N SER A 7 21.79 -8.81 13.86
CA SER A 7 21.04 -8.82 12.60
C SER A 7 21.92 -9.27 11.42
N GLY A 8 23.20 -8.86 11.38
CA GLY A 8 24.16 -9.32 10.37
C GLY A 8 24.33 -10.85 10.38
N VAL A 9 24.40 -11.48 11.56
CA VAL A 9 24.48 -12.94 11.69
C VAL A 9 23.19 -13.62 11.23
N VAL A 10 22.02 -13.10 11.62
CA VAL A 10 20.73 -13.66 11.16
C VAL A 10 20.62 -13.57 9.62
N ARG A 11 20.96 -12.42 9.04
CA ARG A 11 21.03 -12.22 7.60
C ARG A 11 22.01 -13.18 6.92
N PHE A 12 23.15 -13.44 7.56
CA PHE A 12 24.11 -14.44 7.08
C PHE A 12 23.48 -15.84 7.00
N ILE A 13 22.80 -16.28 8.05
CA ILE A 13 22.10 -17.58 8.09
C ILE A 13 20.98 -17.64 7.05
N CYS A 14 20.28 -16.53 6.79
CA CYS A 14 19.20 -16.47 5.83
C CYS A 14 19.64 -16.58 4.35
N HIS A 15 20.93 -16.51 4.00
CA HIS A 15 21.36 -16.56 2.60
C HIS A 15 20.94 -17.84 1.89
N VAL A 16 21.21 -18.99 2.51
CA VAL A 16 20.93 -20.30 1.91
C VAL A 16 19.42 -20.50 1.69
N PRO A 17 18.55 -20.32 2.69
CA PRO A 17 17.11 -20.47 2.47
C PRO A 17 16.55 -19.41 1.52
N LEU A 18 16.99 -18.14 1.59
CA LEU A 18 16.53 -17.11 0.65
C LEU A 18 16.96 -17.40 -0.78
N PHE A 19 18.17 -17.92 -1.00
CA PHE A 19 18.62 -18.36 -2.31
C PHE A 19 17.71 -19.47 -2.84
N TYR A 20 17.52 -20.55 -2.07
CA TYR A 20 16.63 -21.64 -2.46
C TYR A 20 15.21 -21.15 -2.78
N TYR A 21 14.63 -20.32 -1.90
CA TYR A 21 13.30 -19.74 -2.06
C TYR A 21 13.19 -18.89 -3.34
N ALA A 22 14.15 -17.98 -3.55
CA ALA A 22 14.16 -17.07 -4.70
C ALA A 22 14.24 -17.83 -6.03
N PHE A 23 15.15 -18.79 -6.16
CA PHE A 23 15.35 -19.53 -7.41
C PHE A 23 14.26 -20.57 -7.66
N THR A 24 13.67 -21.16 -6.62
CA THR A 24 12.54 -22.07 -6.79
C THR A 24 11.29 -21.31 -7.22
N ASN A 25 10.93 -20.23 -6.53
CA ASN A 25 9.71 -19.49 -6.83
C ASN A 25 9.79 -18.66 -8.11
N ILE A 26 10.99 -18.23 -8.56
CA ILE A 26 11.10 -17.60 -9.89
C ILE A 26 10.83 -18.61 -11.01
N ASN A 27 11.19 -19.88 -10.83
CA ASN A 27 10.86 -20.94 -11.77
C ASN A 27 9.36 -21.23 -11.77
N HIS A 28 8.73 -21.31 -10.58
CA HIS A 28 7.28 -21.41 -10.42
C HIS A 28 6.55 -20.25 -11.11
N TYR A 29 6.96 -19.01 -10.84
CA TYR A 29 6.42 -17.81 -11.47
C TYR A 29 6.54 -17.86 -13.01
N ASN A 30 7.72 -18.21 -13.54
CA ASN A 30 7.93 -18.30 -14.98
C ASN A 30 7.06 -19.39 -15.61
N PHE A 31 6.91 -20.53 -14.94
CA PHE A 31 6.05 -21.63 -15.38
C PHE A 31 4.57 -21.20 -15.42
N VAL A 32 4.07 -20.60 -14.33
CA VAL A 32 2.67 -20.12 -14.24
C VAL A 32 2.41 -19.02 -15.26
N LYS A 33 3.37 -18.11 -15.46
CA LYS A 33 3.29 -17.05 -16.46
C LYS A 33 3.23 -17.60 -17.88
N ALA A 34 4.03 -18.61 -18.21
CA ALA A 34 4.03 -19.24 -19.52
C ALA A 34 2.70 -19.95 -19.83
N HIS A 35 2.07 -20.55 -18.81
CA HIS A 35 0.85 -21.34 -18.95
C HIS A 35 -0.41 -20.68 -18.36
N MET A 36 -0.40 -19.35 -18.24
CA MET A 36 -1.47 -18.56 -17.59
C MET A 36 -2.87 -18.90 -18.13
N ARG A 37 -3.03 -19.12 -19.45
CA ARG A 37 -4.34 -19.39 -20.06
C ARG A 37 -4.98 -20.70 -19.58
N VAL A 38 -4.17 -21.73 -19.35
CA VAL A 38 -4.65 -23.06 -18.94
C VAL A 38 -4.79 -23.14 -17.42
N LEU A 39 -3.80 -22.61 -16.69
CA LEU A 39 -3.78 -22.66 -15.24
C LEU A 39 -4.83 -21.76 -14.58
N LEU A 40 -5.15 -20.61 -15.17
CA LEU A 40 -6.12 -19.64 -14.60
C LEU A 40 -7.53 -19.78 -15.18
N ALA A 41 -7.80 -20.81 -15.97
CA ALA A 41 -9.17 -21.10 -16.41
C ALA A 41 -10.05 -21.45 -15.19
N PRO A 42 -11.35 -21.10 -15.19
CA PRO A 42 -12.27 -21.49 -14.12
C PRO A 42 -12.17 -23.01 -13.80
N PRO A 43 -12.26 -23.43 -12.53
CA PRO A 43 -12.66 -22.66 -11.35
C PRO A 43 -11.51 -21.96 -10.61
N LEU A 44 -10.28 -21.99 -11.13
CA LEU A 44 -9.12 -21.45 -10.42
C LEU A 44 -9.17 -19.92 -10.33
N SER A 45 -8.78 -19.39 -9.16
CA SER A 45 -8.77 -17.97 -8.88
C SER A 45 -7.50 -17.30 -9.41
N SER A 46 -7.62 -16.05 -9.85
CA SER A 46 -6.48 -15.16 -10.15
C SER A 46 -5.50 -14.97 -8.99
N LYS A 47 -5.90 -15.35 -7.77
CA LYS A 47 -5.07 -15.36 -6.57
C LYS A 47 -3.76 -16.14 -6.72
N ILE A 48 -3.75 -17.25 -7.44
CA ILE A 48 -2.53 -18.07 -7.63
C ILE A 48 -1.45 -17.23 -8.33
N PHE A 49 -1.81 -16.53 -9.40
CA PHE A 49 -0.86 -15.66 -10.10
C PHE A 49 -0.34 -14.52 -9.21
N VAL A 50 -1.19 -13.97 -8.34
CA VAL A 50 -0.78 -12.93 -7.39
C VAL A 50 0.21 -13.47 -6.36
N ALA A 51 -0.01 -14.68 -5.84
CA ALA A 51 0.95 -15.36 -4.98
C ALA A 51 2.31 -15.49 -5.66
N GLU A 52 2.35 -16.02 -6.89
CA GLU A 52 3.59 -16.21 -7.67
C GLU A 52 4.35 -14.91 -7.97
N VAL A 53 3.62 -13.81 -8.21
CA VAL A 53 4.23 -12.49 -8.40
C VAL A 53 4.89 -12.00 -7.10
N PHE A 54 4.32 -12.33 -5.94
CA PHE A 54 4.90 -12.00 -4.65
C PHE A 54 6.02 -12.96 -4.25
N SER A 55 5.90 -14.27 -4.46
CA SER A 55 6.94 -15.22 -4.04
C SER A 55 8.15 -15.25 -4.97
N GLY A 56 7.96 -15.13 -6.29
CA GLY A 56 9.04 -15.16 -7.28
C GLY A 56 9.87 -13.86 -7.33
N PRO A 57 9.44 -12.82 -8.06
CA PRO A 57 10.18 -11.56 -8.18
C PRO A 57 10.59 -10.90 -6.86
N ILE A 58 9.69 -10.83 -5.86
CA ILE A 58 10.05 -10.22 -4.57
C ILE A 58 10.99 -11.14 -3.77
N GLY A 59 10.88 -12.47 -3.90
CA GLY A 59 11.85 -13.41 -3.36
C GLY A 59 13.28 -13.12 -3.86
N VAL A 60 13.44 -12.91 -5.17
CA VAL A 60 14.73 -12.53 -5.78
C VAL A 60 15.23 -11.17 -5.27
N ILE A 61 14.36 -10.17 -5.21
CA ILE A 61 14.70 -8.84 -4.67
C ILE A 61 15.16 -8.97 -3.21
N THR A 62 14.47 -9.78 -2.40
CA THR A 62 14.80 -10.00 -0.99
C THR A 62 16.13 -10.71 -0.83
N PHE A 63 16.41 -11.71 -1.66
CA PHE A 63 17.71 -12.38 -1.68
C PHE A 63 18.85 -11.40 -2.01
N ILE A 64 18.70 -10.61 -3.08
CA ILE A 64 19.70 -9.60 -3.49
C ILE A 64 19.90 -8.58 -2.37
N TRP A 65 18.82 -8.04 -1.80
CA TRP A 65 18.88 -7.10 -0.68
C TRP A 65 19.59 -7.68 0.56
N ASN A 66 19.29 -8.93 0.92
CA ASN A 66 19.95 -9.61 2.02
C ASN A 66 21.45 -9.79 1.75
N PHE A 67 21.82 -10.26 0.55
CA PHE A 67 23.20 -10.48 0.13
C PHE A 67 24.03 -9.21 0.10
N LEU A 68 23.43 -8.09 -0.25
CA LEU A 68 24.13 -6.82 -0.33
C LEU A 68 24.30 -6.14 1.03
N LEU A 69 23.34 -6.32 1.94
CA LEU A 69 23.31 -5.58 3.20
C LEU A 69 23.78 -6.35 4.43
N TRP A 70 24.00 -7.67 4.38
CA TRP A 70 24.42 -8.40 5.58
C TRP A 70 25.72 -7.86 6.21
N ILE A 71 26.74 -7.51 5.41
CA ILE A 71 27.99 -6.89 5.92
C ILE A 71 27.74 -5.44 6.37
N PRO A 72 27.16 -4.54 5.55
CA PRO A 72 26.85 -3.17 5.98
C PRO A 72 26.03 -3.10 7.28
N THR A 73 25.11 -4.03 7.50
CA THR A 73 24.29 -4.07 8.72
C THR A 73 25.14 -4.26 9.99
N ILE A 74 26.25 -5.00 9.93
CA ILE A 74 27.15 -5.21 11.09
C ILE A 74 27.74 -3.88 11.58
N TYR A 75 27.99 -2.95 10.65
CA TYR A 75 28.58 -1.62 10.92
C TYR A 75 27.53 -0.51 11.00
N ALA A 76 26.25 -0.81 10.80
CA ALA A 76 25.18 0.17 10.83
C ALA A 76 24.75 0.47 12.27
N GLU A 77 24.56 1.76 12.57
CA GLU A 77 24.11 2.24 13.87
C GLU A 77 23.00 3.28 13.71
N GLY A 78 22.21 3.46 14.77
CA GLY A 78 21.16 4.48 14.85
C GLY A 78 20.16 4.45 13.71
N GLY A 79 19.99 5.61 13.06
CA GLY A 79 18.98 5.79 12.00
C GLY A 79 19.20 4.92 10.76
N ARG A 80 20.45 4.51 10.46
CA ARG A 80 20.74 3.60 9.33
C ARG A 80 20.19 2.21 9.62
N LEU A 81 20.41 1.71 10.83
CA LEU A 81 19.89 0.41 11.27
C LEU A 81 18.35 0.41 11.26
N PHE A 82 17.73 1.51 11.72
CA PHE A 82 16.28 1.70 11.63
C PHE A 82 15.77 1.61 10.18
N ALA A 83 16.39 2.35 9.25
CA ALA A 83 15.98 2.36 7.84
C ALA A 83 16.12 0.97 7.20
N ILE A 84 17.21 0.26 7.50
CA ILE A 84 17.40 -1.13 7.07
C ILE A 84 16.28 -2.02 7.60
N GLY A 85 15.96 -1.91 8.90
CA GLY A 85 14.87 -2.68 9.52
C GLY A 85 13.49 -2.41 8.92
N VAL A 86 13.20 -1.17 8.53
CA VAL A 86 11.93 -0.81 7.85
C VAL A 86 11.83 -1.50 6.48
N VAL A 87 12.90 -1.49 5.68
CA VAL A 87 12.89 -2.20 4.39
C VAL A 87 12.74 -3.70 4.59
N ASP A 88 13.42 -4.27 5.60
CA ASP A 88 13.27 -5.69 5.93
C ASP A 88 11.85 -6.04 6.34
N ALA A 89 11.17 -5.18 7.10
CA ALA A 89 9.77 -5.38 7.48
C ALA A 89 8.84 -5.35 6.26
N ILE A 90 9.08 -4.47 5.29
CA ILE A 90 8.30 -4.40 4.04
C ILE A 90 8.49 -5.69 3.23
N LEU A 91 9.74 -6.14 3.05
CA LEU A 91 10.04 -7.38 2.32
C LEU A 91 9.44 -8.61 3.02
N THR A 92 9.55 -8.67 4.35
CA THR A 92 8.90 -9.71 5.16
C THR A 92 7.39 -9.68 4.98
N GLY A 93 6.77 -8.50 4.97
CA GLY A 93 5.34 -8.34 4.74
C GLY A 93 4.88 -8.90 3.41
N PHE A 94 5.67 -8.70 2.33
CA PHE A 94 5.38 -9.31 1.03
C PHE A 94 5.49 -10.84 1.04
N ILE A 95 6.52 -11.39 1.71
CA ILE A 95 6.66 -12.85 1.87
C ILE A 95 5.47 -13.42 2.65
N VAL A 96 5.07 -12.78 3.75
CA VAL A 96 3.89 -13.21 4.54
C VAL A 96 2.62 -13.15 3.70
N ALA A 97 2.43 -12.10 2.89
CA ALA A 97 1.28 -11.99 2.00
C ALA A 97 1.26 -13.12 0.96
N ALA A 98 2.43 -13.47 0.39
CA ALA A 98 2.56 -14.61 -0.52
C ALA A 98 2.16 -15.92 0.19
N LEU A 99 2.72 -16.19 1.37
CA LEU A 99 2.41 -17.39 2.15
C LEU A 99 0.93 -17.50 2.51
N VAL A 100 0.27 -16.40 2.89
CA VAL A 100 -1.17 -16.41 3.20
C VAL A 100 -1.98 -16.82 1.95
N ILE A 101 -1.63 -16.31 0.78
CA ILE A 101 -2.32 -16.67 -0.47
C ILE A 101 -1.98 -18.12 -0.87
N GLU A 102 -0.71 -18.52 -0.79
CA GLU A 102 -0.25 -19.88 -1.07
C GLU A 102 -0.92 -20.92 -0.18
N SER A 103 -1.13 -20.62 1.10
CA SER A 103 -1.81 -21.51 2.04
C SER A 103 -3.26 -21.84 1.64
N SER A 104 -3.87 -21.07 0.73
CA SER A 104 -5.22 -21.35 0.23
C SER A 104 -5.28 -22.47 -0.82
N PHE A 105 -4.15 -22.82 -1.44
CA PHE A 105 -4.09 -23.85 -2.49
C PHE A 105 -3.01 -24.93 -2.27
N ILE A 106 -1.93 -24.62 -1.55
CA ILE A 106 -0.94 -25.62 -1.13
C ILE A 106 -1.58 -26.44 0.00
N GLY A 107 -1.87 -27.72 -0.26
CA GLY A 107 -2.37 -28.63 0.75
C GLY A 107 -1.40 -28.72 1.94
N PHE A 108 -1.92 -28.68 3.16
CA PHE A 108 -1.10 -28.61 4.38
C PHE A 108 -0.24 -29.85 4.67
N THR A 109 -0.34 -30.92 3.88
CA THR A 109 0.35 -32.18 4.20
C THR A 109 1.00 -32.83 2.98
N HIS A 110 2.23 -33.32 3.16
CA HIS A 110 2.97 -34.10 2.16
C HIS A 110 2.17 -35.32 1.66
N ALA A 111 1.35 -35.93 2.53
CA ALA A 111 0.49 -37.06 2.17
C ALA A 111 -0.56 -36.71 1.11
N GLN A 112 -0.99 -35.45 1.01
CA GLN A 112 -1.93 -35.01 -0.02
C GLN A 112 -1.28 -34.91 -1.40
N CYS A 113 0.01 -34.57 -1.48
CA CYS A 113 0.74 -34.58 -2.76
C CYS A 113 0.88 -36.01 -3.32
N ALA A 114 1.11 -37.01 -2.46
CA ALA A 114 1.20 -38.42 -2.85
C ALA A 114 -0.14 -39.02 -3.34
N GLN A 115 -1.27 -38.31 -3.10
CA GLN A 115 -2.61 -38.74 -3.51
C GLN A 115 -3.01 -38.22 -4.90
N LEU A 116 -2.12 -37.51 -5.61
CA LEU A 116 -2.32 -37.09 -7.00
C LEU A 116 -2.30 -38.31 -7.94
N ARG A 117 -3.34 -39.13 -7.88
CA ARG A 117 -3.60 -40.20 -8.84
C ARG A 117 -4.38 -39.65 -10.03
N PRO A 118 -4.05 -40.03 -11.27
CA PRO A 118 -4.76 -39.57 -12.45
C PRO A 118 -6.26 -39.93 -12.44
N ASP A 119 -6.66 -40.95 -11.69
CA ASP A 119 -8.04 -41.45 -11.66
C ASP A 119 -8.87 -40.93 -10.46
N ALA A 120 -8.28 -40.14 -9.55
CA ALA A 120 -8.99 -39.63 -8.38
C ALA A 120 -9.72 -38.32 -8.73
N ALA A 121 -11.00 -38.21 -8.32
CA ALA A 121 -11.72 -36.95 -8.42
C ALA A 121 -10.99 -35.88 -7.59
N PRO A 122 -10.47 -34.81 -8.21
CA PRO A 122 -9.64 -33.84 -7.50
C PRO A 122 -10.47 -33.08 -6.48
N THR A 123 -9.94 -32.95 -5.26
CA THR A 123 -10.43 -31.93 -4.34
C THR A 123 -10.12 -30.55 -4.91
N SER A 124 -10.90 -29.53 -4.58
CA SER A 124 -10.79 -28.16 -5.13
C SER A 124 -9.35 -27.60 -5.12
N ASN A 125 -8.55 -27.99 -4.13
CA ASN A 125 -7.20 -27.47 -3.92
C ASN A 125 -6.15 -28.20 -4.78
N LEU A 126 -6.42 -29.44 -5.19
CA LEU A 126 -5.50 -30.25 -6.01
C LEU A 126 -5.69 -30.04 -7.51
N ILE A 127 -6.78 -29.39 -7.94
CA ILE A 127 -7.06 -29.11 -9.37
C ILE A 127 -5.91 -28.34 -10.03
N PHE A 128 -5.23 -27.46 -9.28
CA PHE A 128 -4.04 -26.76 -9.78
C PHE A 128 -2.95 -27.74 -10.20
N PHE A 129 -2.51 -28.61 -9.29
CA PHE A 129 -1.43 -29.55 -9.54
C PHE A 129 -1.79 -30.61 -10.59
N GLN A 130 -3.07 -30.97 -10.71
CA GLN A 130 -3.53 -31.84 -11.80
C GLN A 130 -3.36 -31.16 -13.17
N ARG A 131 -3.72 -29.89 -13.31
CA ARG A 131 -3.51 -29.15 -14.58
C ARG A 131 -2.04 -28.94 -14.89
N VAL A 132 -1.22 -28.72 -13.86
CA VAL A 132 0.23 -28.66 -14.03
C VAL A 132 0.75 -29.99 -14.57
N ALA A 133 0.32 -31.12 -13.98
CA ALA A 133 0.68 -32.45 -14.46
C ALA A 133 0.22 -32.73 -15.90
N GLU A 134 -0.96 -32.25 -16.30
CA GLU A 134 -1.47 -32.36 -17.68
C GLU A 134 -0.60 -31.60 -18.69
N ILE A 135 -0.06 -30.44 -18.30
CA ILE A 135 0.86 -29.65 -19.14
C ILE A 135 2.24 -30.34 -19.23
N GLU A 136 2.71 -30.88 -18.10
CA GLU A 136 4.05 -31.43 -17.92
C GLU A 136 4.16 -32.91 -18.35
N TYR A 137 3.03 -33.56 -18.72
CA TYR A 137 2.85 -34.97 -19.08
C TYR A 137 3.81 -35.52 -20.17
N LYS A 138 4.69 -34.69 -20.74
CA LYS A 138 5.79 -35.11 -21.62
C LYS A 138 7.02 -35.60 -20.86
N GLU A 139 7.18 -35.29 -19.58
CA GLU A 139 8.24 -35.82 -18.71
C GLU A 139 7.65 -36.80 -17.69
N LYS A 140 8.38 -37.88 -17.40
CA LYS A 140 7.93 -39.06 -16.62
C LYS A 140 7.52 -38.78 -15.16
N ASP A 141 7.63 -37.55 -14.68
CA ASP A 141 7.26 -37.18 -13.32
C ASP A 141 5.85 -36.61 -13.28
N ILE A 142 4.95 -37.40 -12.71
CA ILE A 142 3.58 -37.05 -12.38
C ILE A 142 3.65 -35.87 -11.39
N GLY A 143 2.73 -34.90 -11.45
CA GLY A 143 2.77 -33.61 -10.72
C GLY A 143 2.98 -33.64 -9.19
N GLU A 144 3.18 -34.81 -8.60
CA GLU A 144 3.77 -35.01 -7.27
C GLU A 144 5.09 -34.22 -7.10
N GLY A 145 6.02 -34.29 -8.05
CA GLY A 145 7.29 -33.56 -7.94
C GLY A 145 7.09 -32.05 -7.82
N THR A 146 6.18 -31.51 -8.63
CA THR A 146 5.82 -30.09 -8.58
C THR A 146 5.09 -29.75 -7.29
N CYS A 147 4.14 -30.58 -6.82
CA CYS A 147 3.47 -30.39 -5.53
C CYS A 147 4.47 -30.38 -4.36
N GLN A 148 5.43 -31.31 -4.34
CA GLN A 148 6.48 -31.36 -3.32
C GLN A 148 7.41 -30.13 -3.39
N SER A 149 7.74 -29.64 -4.58
CA SER A 149 8.53 -28.42 -4.77
C SER A 149 7.84 -27.19 -4.19
N TYR A 150 6.55 -27.01 -4.47
CA TYR A 150 5.70 -25.96 -3.92
C TYR A 150 5.57 -26.05 -2.39
N PHE A 151 5.37 -27.27 -1.88
CA PHE A 151 5.32 -27.51 -0.45
C PHE A 151 6.65 -27.14 0.22
N ALA A 152 7.78 -27.57 -0.34
CA ALA A 152 9.10 -27.24 0.17
C ALA A 152 9.37 -25.73 0.14
N SER A 153 9.02 -25.02 -0.94
CA SER A 153 9.20 -23.57 -1.03
C SER A 153 8.33 -22.83 -0.02
N PHE A 154 7.11 -23.28 0.23
CA PHE A 154 6.22 -22.72 1.26
C PHE A 154 6.84 -22.80 2.67
N TYR A 155 7.33 -23.96 3.08
CA TYR A 155 7.96 -24.12 4.40
C TYR A 155 9.24 -23.31 4.53
N VAL A 156 10.07 -23.27 3.49
CA VAL A 156 11.27 -22.42 3.48
C VAL A 156 10.87 -20.95 3.58
N GLY A 157 9.83 -20.51 2.86
CA GLY A 157 9.27 -19.17 2.95
C GLY A 157 8.80 -18.82 4.37
N LEU A 158 8.12 -19.74 5.05
CA LEU A 158 7.68 -19.58 6.43
C LEU A 158 8.87 -19.38 7.39
N VAL A 159 9.91 -20.20 7.26
CA VAL A 159 11.14 -20.08 8.08
C VAL A 159 11.83 -18.73 7.82
N ILE A 160 11.92 -18.31 6.55
CA ILE A 160 12.46 -17.00 6.18
C ILE A 160 11.63 -15.89 6.81
N ALA A 161 10.30 -15.92 6.71
CA ALA A 161 9.43 -14.88 7.26
C ALA A 161 9.64 -14.69 8.77
N ILE A 162 9.82 -15.78 9.52
CA ILE A 162 10.09 -15.74 10.96
C ILE A 162 11.48 -15.14 11.24
N LEU A 163 12.53 -15.69 10.63
CA LEU A 163 13.91 -15.24 10.89
C LEU A 163 14.14 -13.79 10.44
N TYR A 164 13.66 -13.44 9.24
CA TYR A 164 13.78 -12.12 8.66
C TYR A 164 12.90 -11.10 9.40
N GLY A 165 11.73 -11.51 9.87
CA GLY A 165 10.86 -10.72 10.73
C GLY A 165 11.50 -10.37 12.08
N ILE A 166 12.17 -11.33 12.73
CA ILE A 166 12.92 -11.07 13.98
C ILE A 166 14.05 -10.06 13.75
N SER A 167 14.79 -10.21 12.64
CA SER A 167 15.84 -9.26 12.24
C SER A 167 15.27 -7.86 12.00
N ALA A 168 14.16 -7.75 11.27
CA ALA A 168 13.49 -6.48 10.99
C ALA A 168 13.06 -5.77 12.28
N ILE A 169 12.38 -6.49 13.18
CA ILE A 169 11.91 -5.94 14.46
C ILE A 169 13.10 -5.49 15.32
N SER A 170 14.15 -6.31 15.41
CA SER A 170 15.35 -5.98 16.18
C SER A 170 16.04 -4.71 15.66
N ASN A 171 16.18 -4.58 14.33
CA ASN A 171 16.76 -3.40 13.69
C ASN A 171 15.93 -2.13 13.93
N ILE A 172 14.59 -2.25 13.85
CA ILE A 172 13.67 -1.14 14.13
C ILE A 172 13.77 -0.71 15.60
N LEU A 173 13.76 -1.65 16.54
CA LEU A 173 13.81 -1.35 17.98
C LEU A 173 15.15 -0.73 18.38
N ILE A 174 16.26 -1.36 18.01
CA ILE A 174 17.63 -0.88 18.32
C ILE A 174 17.88 0.47 17.63
N GLY A 175 17.51 0.59 16.36
CA GLY A 175 17.66 1.83 15.60
C GLY A 175 16.82 2.98 16.17
N SER A 176 15.58 2.71 16.57
CA SER A 176 14.70 3.71 17.21
C SER A 176 15.23 4.17 18.57
N TYR A 177 15.72 3.23 19.38
CA TYR A 177 16.29 3.56 20.70
C TYR A 177 17.51 4.46 20.57
N SER A 178 18.45 4.10 19.68
CA SER A 178 19.64 4.90 19.41
C SER A 178 19.30 6.27 18.80
N HIS A 179 18.29 6.35 17.94
CA HIS A 179 17.82 7.62 17.37
C HIS A 179 17.23 8.57 18.43
N ASN A 180 16.42 8.03 19.35
CA ASN A 180 15.81 8.82 20.43
C ASN A 180 16.84 9.32 21.45
N SER A 181 17.88 8.53 21.73
CA SER A 181 18.99 8.94 22.60
C SER A 181 19.70 10.19 22.04
N ASN A 182 20.02 10.20 20.75
CA ASN A 182 20.67 11.35 20.10
C ASN A 182 19.76 12.56 19.90
N ARG A 183 18.44 12.36 19.74
CA ARG A 183 17.47 13.46 19.60
C ARG A 183 17.35 14.34 20.84
N ARG A 184 17.73 13.85 22.03
CA ARG A 184 17.80 14.69 23.24
C ARG A 184 18.84 15.82 23.13
N SER A 185 19.70 15.81 22.12
CA SER A 185 20.73 16.84 21.86
C SER A 185 20.48 17.70 20.61
N SER A 186 19.53 17.39 19.72
CA SER A 186 19.31 18.21 18.51
C SER A 186 17.87 18.16 17.98
N ASN A 187 17.23 19.33 17.88
CA ASN A 187 15.86 19.56 17.42
C ASN A 187 15.62 19.36 15.91
N CYS A 188 16.29 18.40 15.26
CA CYS A 188 16.03 18.10 13.84
C CYS A 188 15.31 16.75 13.70
N LEU A 189 14.01 16.85 13.47
CA LEU A 189 13.12 15.77 13.05
C LEU A 189 13.47 15.38 11.60
N VAL A 190 14.59 14.69 11.41
CA VAL A 190 14.92 14.10 10.10
C VAL A 190 13.84 13.07 9.79
N SER A 191 13.07 13.33 8.73
CA SER A 191 12.01 12.43 8.26
C SER A 191 12.60 11.04 7.95
N PRO A 192 11.90 9.94 8.29
CA PRO A 192 12.34 8.58 7.96
C PRO A 192 12.61 8.39 6.46
N ILE A 193 11.97 9.19 5.60
CA ILE A 193 12.22 9.22 4.15
C ILE A 193 13.67 9.61 3.84
N HIS A 194 14.24 10.60 4.54
CA HIS A 194 15.62 11.01 4.33
C HIS A 194 16.60 9.92 4.75
N ALA A 195 16.32 9.19 5.84
CA ALA A 195 17.14 8.06 6.26
C ALA A 195 17.16 6.93 5.21
N VAL A 196 16.02 6.61 4.60
CA VAL A 196 15.95 5.64 3.49
C VAL A 196 16.74 6.14 2.28
N ILE A 197 16.57 7.41 1.89
CA ILE A 197 17.33 8.00 0.78
C ILE A 197 18.84 7.95 1.04
N ASP A 198 19.28 8.20 2.27
CA ASP A 198 20.70 8.17 2.63
C ASP A 198 21.26 6.75 2.65
N VAL A 199 20.49 5.74 3.06
CA VAL A 199 20.87 4.33 2.93
C VAL A 199 20.98 3.94 1.46
N VAL A 200 20.01 4.31 0.61
CA VAL A 200 20.05 4.02 -0.83
C VAL A 200 21.23 4.72 -1.50
N LYS A 201 21.53 5.97 -1.14
CA LYS A 201 22.72 6.69 -1.63
C LYS A 201 24.00 6.01 -1.17
N GLY A 202 24.14 5.71 0.11
CA GLY A 202 25.35 5.05 0.63
C GLY A 202 25.56 3.69 -0.01
N PHE A 203 24.47 2.96 -0.30
CA PHE A 203 24.53 1.71 -1.05
C PHE A 203 24.99 1.92 -2.51
N ALA A 204 24.41 2.91 -3.20
CA ALA A 204 24.85 3.27 -4.54
C ALA A 204 26.33 3.66 -4.55
N ASP A 205 26.76 4.51 -3.61
CA ASP A 205 28.16 4.94 -3.46
C ASP A 205 29.10 3.76 -3.20
N CYS A 206 28.66 2.76 -2.43
CA CYS A 206 29.41 1.52 -2.21
C CYS A 206 29.55 0.71 -3.51
N ILE A 207 28.49 0.55 -4.30
CA ILE A 207 28.57 -0.07 -5.63
C ILE A 207 29.51 0.74 -6.53
N PHE A 208 29.42 2.07 -6.50
CA PHE A 208 30.30 2.96 -7.28
C PHE A 208 31.77 2.84 -6.89
N PHE A 209 32.06 2.55 -5.61
CA PHE A 209 33.43 2.33 -5.15
C PHE A 209 34.08 1.10 -5.78
N PHE A 210 33.30 0.03 -6.04
CA PHE A 210 33.80 -1.18 -6.69
C PHE A 210 33.81 -1.10 -8.23
N LEU A 211 33.25 -0.05 -8.84
CA LEU A 211 33.22 0.12 -10.28
C LEU A 211 34.58 0.66 -10.81
N PRO A 212 35.07 0.16 -11.96
CA PRO A 212 36.29 0.71 -12.58
C PRO A 212 36.13 2.20 -12.92
N ALA A 213 37.20 2.98 -12.81
CA ALA A 213 37.19 4.44 -13.01
C ALA A 213 36.54 4.88 -14.35
N ARG A 214 36.66 4.06 -15.41
CA ARG A 214 36.00 4.31 -16.71
C ARG A 214 34.46 4.28 -16.61
N ALA A 215 33.90 3.31 -15.89
CA ALA A 215 32.46 3.19 -15.69
C ALA A 215 31.93 4.33 -14.79
N HIS A 216 32.73 4.73 -13.80
CA HIS A 216 32.39 5.84 -12.91
C HIS A 216 32.22 7.15 -13.70
N ASN A 217 33.18 7.48 -14.57
CA ASN A 217 33.11 8.66 -15.42
C ASN A 217 31.91 8.63 -16.36
N ALA A 218 31.64 7.48 -17.01
CA ALA A 218 30.48 7.33 -17.89
C ALA A 218 29.14 7.58 -17.16
N LEU A 219 28.99 7.05 -15.94
CA LEU A 219 27.79 7.25 -15.12
C LEU A 219 27.64 8.69 -14.63
N PHE A 220 28.73 9.36 -14.27
CA PHE A 220 28.69 10.80 -13.96
C PHE A 220 28.26 11.65 -15.16
N PHE A 221 28.78 11.35 -16.35
CA PHE A 221 28.37 12.04 -17.58
C PHE A 221 26.89 11.80 -17.90
N ALA A 222 26.43 10.55 -17.79
CA ALA A 222 25.02 10.21 -17.99
C ALA A 222 24.11 10.93 -16.97
N ASN A 223 24.49 10.95 -15.69
CA ASN A 223 23.71 11.62 -14.65
C ASN A 223 23.69 13.15 -14.84
N ARG A 224 24.81 13.75 -15.28
CA ARG A 224 24.87 15.17 -15.66
C ARG A 224 23.91 15.48 -16.81
N TYR A 225 23.88 14.64 -17.84
CA TYR A 225 22.94 14.76 -18.96
C TYR A 225 21.48 14.59 -18.52
N ALA A 226 21.18 13.57 -17.71
CA ALA A 226 19.84 13.32 -17.20
C ALA A 226 19.32 14.48 -16.35
N ARG A 227 20.16 15.04 -15.47
CA ARG A 227 19.81 16.23 -14.67
C ARG A 227 19.56 17.45 -15.55
N HIS A 228 20.41 17.69 -16.55
CA HIS A 228 20.23 18.80 -17.48
C HIS A 228 18.93 18.64 -18.29
N TRP A 229 18.63 17.43 -18.75
CA TRP A 229 17.40 17.11 -19.48
C TRP A 229 16.14 17.27 -18.63
N LEU A 230 16.16 16.80 -17.37
CA LEU A 230 15.07 16.99 -16.40
C LEU A 230 14.84 18.48 -16.09
N HIS A 231 15.92 19.25 -15.92
CA HIS A 231 15.83 20.69 -15.70
C HIS A 231 15.20 21.40 -16.89
N TYR A 232 15.66 21.07 -18.11
CA TYR A 232 15.10 21.59 -19.36
C TYR A 232 13.61 21.23 -19.55
N ARG A 233 13.21 20.01 -19.21
CA ARG A 233 11.79 19.62 -19.22
C ARG A 233 10.98 20.42 -18.21
N ARG A 234 11.46 20.53 -16.96
CA ARG A 234 10.76 21.32 -15.91
C ARG A 234 10.65 22.79 -16.28
N SER A 235 11.69 23.40 -16.87
CA SER A 235 11.62 24.79 -17.32
C SER A 235 10.61 24.95 -18.45
N LYS A 236 10.60 24.04 -19.43
CA LYS A 236 9.65 24.07 -20.54
C LYS A 236 8.20 23.87 -20.08
N THR A 237 7.95 22.95 -19.14
CA THR A 237 6.60 22.76 -18.56
C THR A 237 6.14 24.01 -17.80
N LYS A 238 7.03 24.64 -17.01
CA LYS A 238 6.71 25.90 -16.32
C LYS A 238 6.41 27.03 -17.31
N GLN A 239 7.14 27.09 -18.42
CA GLN A 239 6.94 28.09 -19.45
C GLN A 239 5.63 27.87 -20.20
N ASN A 240 5.36 26.64 -20.67
CA ASN A 240 4.07 26.28 -21.27
C ASN A 240 2.88 26.55 -20.34
N ALA A 241 3.04 26.30 -19.03
CA ALA A 241 1.99 26.63 -18.06
C ALA A 241 1.77 28.14 -17.98
N ARG A 242 2.83 28.95 -17.93
CA ARG A 242 2.73 30.43 -17.94
C ARG A 242 2.07 30.94 -19.23
N ASP A 243 2.44 30.39 -20.38
CA ASP A 243 1.89 30.77 -21.67
C ASP A 243 0.41 30.37 -21.77
N ALA A 244 0.03 29.20 -21.25
CA ALA A 244 -1.36 28.78 -21.15
C ALA A 244 -2.18 29.71 -20.23
N TYR A 245 -1.62 30.15 -19.09
CA TYR A 245 -2.28 31.14 -18.22
C TYR A 245 -2.40 32.51 -18.87
N ALA A 246 -1.44 32.91 -19.73
CA ALA A 246 -1.49 34.19 -20.45
C ALA A 246 -2.57 34.21 -21.55
N LEU A 247 -2.91 33.04 -22.11
CA LEU A 247 -3.97 32.88 -23.11
C LEU A 247 -5.37 32.75 -22.51
N LEU A 248 -5.48 32.48 -21.20
CA LEU A 248 -6.78 32.52 -20.55
C LEU A 248 -7.29 33.97 -20.56
N PRO A 249 -8.51 34.24 -21.06
CA PRO A 249 -9.07 35.58 -21.03
C PRO A 249 -9.06 36.05 -19.59
N ARG A 250 -8.27 37.10 -19.32
CA ARG A 250 -8.20 37.78 -18.04
C ARG A 250 -9.63 38.28 -17.76
N ARG A 251 -10.43 37.47 -17.07
CA ARG A 251 -11.83 37.81 -16.77
C ARG A 251 -11.79 39.12 -16.00
N HIS A 252 -12.09 40.22 -16.68
CA HIS A 252 -12.45 41.45 -16.02
C HIS A 252 -13.61 41.08 -15.08
N HIS A 253 -13.36 41.17 -13.78
CA HIS A 253 -14.38 41.10 -12.74
C HIS A 253 -15.33 42.30 -12.92
N LYS A 254 -16.24 42.20 -13.89
CA LYS A 254 -17.38 43.09 -14.04
C LYS A 254 -18.63 42.25 -13.84
N LYS A 255 -18.77 41.69 -12.65
CA LYS A 255 -19.91 40.84 -12.26
C LYS A 255 -20.28 40.92 -10.78
N GLU A 256 -19.85 41.98 -10.10
CA GLU A 256 -20.10 42.13 -8.66
C GLU A 256 -21.56 42.50 -8.35
N GLU A 257 -22.30 43.05 -9.31
CA GLU A 257 -23.66 43.56 -9.05
C GLU A 257 -24.75 42.49 -9.19
N LYS A 258 -24.60 41.55 -10.14
CA LYS A 258 -25.60 40.49 -10.39
C LYS A 258 -25.48 39.32 -9.40
N GLU A 259 -24.27 39.06 -8.89
CA GLU A 259 -24.04 38.04 -7.87
C GLU A 259 -24.61 38.43 -6.50
N LYS A 260 -24.64 39.73 -6.17
CA LYS A 260 -25.25 40.24 -4.93
C LYS A 260 -26.72 39.88 -4.80
N GLY A 261 -27.48 39.90 -5.90
CA GLY A 261 -28.91 39.53 -5.87
C GLY A 261 -29.12 38.07 -5.46
N LEU A 262 -28.45 37.13 -6.12
CA LEU A 262 -28.57 35.70 -5.79
C LEU A 262 -28.00 35.38 -4.42
N CYS A 263 -26.84 35.96 -4.05
CA CYS A 263 -26.28 35.80 -2.71
C CYS A 263 -27.25 36.32 -1.65
N SER A 264 -27.87 37.50 -1.84
CA SER A 264 -28.82 38.08 -0.89
C SER A 264 -30.08 37.23 -0.66
N ILE A 265 -30.56 36.56 -1.72
CA ILE A 265 -31.68 35.61 -1.63
C ILE A 265 -31.24 34.35 -0.87
N LEU A 266 -30.08 33.79 -1.22
CA LEU A 266 -29.55 32.59 -0.56
C LEU A 266 -29.11 32.87 0.90
N SER A 267 -28.80 34.11 1.27
CA SER A 267 -28.47 34.47 2.66
C SER A 267 -29.67 34.32 3.61
N GLN A 268 -30.89 34.20 3.07
CA GLN A 268 -32.05 33.81 3.86
C GLN A 268 -32.00 32.29 4.07
N GLY A 269 -31.53 31.84 5.24
CA GLY A 269 -31.27 30.41 5.53
C GLY A 269 -32.44 29.45 5.20
N ALA A 270 -33.69 29.90 5.33
CA ALA A 270 -34.88 29.13 4.95
C ALA A 270 -34.93 28.73 3.46
N ILE A 271 -34.36 29.55 2.57
CA ILE A 271 -34.29 29.27 1.14
C ILE A 271 -33.24 28.20 0.86
N VAL A 272 -32.07 28.27 1.49
CA VAL A 272 -31.02 27.25 1.35
C VAL A 272 -31.50 25.91 1.88
N GLU A 273 -32.23 25.88 3.00
CA GLU A 273 -32.85 24.64 3.49
C GLU A 273 -33.88 24.08 2.51
N LYS A 274 -34.72 24.92 1.90
CA LYS A 274 -35.72 24.48 0.92
C LYS A 274 -35.06 23.91 -0.34
N ILE A 275 -34.02 24.58 -0.83
CA ILE A 275 -33.17 24.12 -1.94
C ILE A 275 -32.52 22.79 -1.57
N ALA A 276 -31.96 22.67 -0.37
CA ALA A 276 -31.32 21.44 0.09
C ALA A 276 -32.29 20.26 0.19
N ARG A 277 -33.58 20.48 0.49
CA ARG A 277 -34.62 19.44 0.51
C ARG A 277 -34.95 18.89 -0.88
N ASP A 278 -34.95 19.76 -1.88
CA ASP A 278 -35.36 19.42 -3.25
C ASP A 278 -34.19 19.00 -4.15
N LEU A 279 -32.95 19.37 -3.81
CA LEU A 279 -31.73 19.00 -4.55
C LEU A 279 -30.93 17.87 -3.89
N HIS A 280 -30.11 17.19 -4.70
CA HIS A 280 -29.12 16.26 -4.17
C HIS A 280 -27.97 17.03 -3.52
N TYR A 281 -27.37 16.50 -2.45
CA TYR A 281 -26.26 17.19 -1.78
C TYR A 281 -25.08 17.46 -2.73
N ALA A 282 -24.83 16.56 -3.70
CA ALA A 282 -23.84 16.78 -4.74
C ALA A 282 -24.14 18.02 -5.60
N ASP A 283 -25.42 18.29 -5.86
CA ASP A 283 -25.84 19.47 -6.60
C ASP A 283 -25.72 20.75 -5.76
N VAL A 284 -25.95 20.65 -4.44
CA VAL A 284 -25.69 21.75 -3.49
C VAL A 284 -24.19 22.07 -3.43
N VAL A 285 -23.33 21.05 -3.44
CA VAL A 285 -21.87 21.23 -3.53
C VAL A 285 -21.50 21.85 -4.88
N ASN A 286 -22.03 21.37 -5.99
CA ASN A 286 -21.77 21.95 -7.31
C ASN A 286 -22.25 23.40 -7.41
N LEU A 287 -23.40 23.73 -6.80
CA LEU A 287 -23.91 25.10 -6.70
C LEU A 287 -22.92 26.00 -5.94
N SER A 288 -22.31 25.51 -4.87
CA SER A 288 -21.27 26.25 -4.13
C SER A 288 -20.00 26.49 -4.93
N LEU A 289 -19.71 25.67 -5.95
CA LEU A 289 -18.54 25.85 -6.82
C LEU A 289 -18.78 26.91 -7.90
N ALA A 290 -20.03 27.35 -8.11
CA ALA A 290 -20.37 28.30 -9.16
C ALA A 290 -19.81 29.72 -8.91
N SER A 291 -19.76 30.16 -7.64
CA SER A 291 -19.10 31.42 -7.26
C SER A 291 -18.63 31.41 -5.81
N ARG A 292 -17.63 32.24 -5.50
CA ARG A 292 -17.10 32.37 -4.13
C ARG A 292 -18.15 32.91 -3.15
N GLY A 293 -18.97 33.87 -3.58
CA GLY A 293 -20.05 34.43 -2.75
C GLY A 293 -21.14 33.40 -2.43
N ILE A 294 -21.54 32.60 -3.43
CA ILE A 294 -22.51 31.51 -3.19
C ILE A 294 -21.92 30.47 -2.24
N ARG A 295 -20.62 30.14 -2.37
CA ARG A 295 -19.95 29.25 -1.43
C ARG A 295 -20.00 29.76 0.00
N GLU A 296 -19.70 31.04 0.21
CA GLU A 296 -19.68 31.64 1.55
C GLU A 296 -21.09 31.74 2.16
N VAL A 297 -22.13 31.79 1.33
CA VAL A 297 -23.54 31.78 1.79
C VAL A 297 -24.06 30.37 2.06
N VAL A 298 -23.73 29.40 1.20
CA VAL A 298 -24.18 28.00 1.33
C VAL A 298 -23.34 27.24 2.37
N PHE A 299 -22.05 27.55 2.48
CA PHE A 299 -21.10 26.97 3.43
C PHE A 299 -20.32 28.10 4.13
N PRO A 300 -20.95 28.81 5.08
CA PRO A 300 -20.28 29.88 5.81
C PRO A 300 -19.01 29.35 6.48
N ARG A 301 -17.89 30.05 6.28
CA ARG A 301 -16.62 29.74 6.97
C ARG A 301 -16.77 30.16 8.42
N GLN A 302 -17.20 29.26 9.28
CA GLN A 302 -16.94 29.37 10.71
C GLN A 302 -15.82 28.39 11.07
N ASP A 303 -14.92 28.84 11.94
CA ASP A 303 -13.71 28.13 12.37
C ASP A 303 -14.00 26.88 13.23
N ALA A 304 -15.25 26.38 13.23
CA ALA A 304 -15.69 25.17 13.89
C ALA A 304 -15.96 24.06 12.85
N SER A 305 -14.95 23.20 12.71
CA SER A 305 -14.98 21.83 12.17
C SER A 305 -16.34 21.24 11.79
N ASP A 306 -16.52 20.78 10.54
CA ASP A 306 -17.37 19.68 10.05
C ASP A 306 -18.85 19.55 10.48
N VAL A 307 -19.39 20.41 11.34
CA VAL A 307 -20.72 20.25 11.95
C VAL A 307 -21.81 20.81 11.03
N GLU A 308 -21.72 22.04 10.55
CA GLU A 308 -22.74 22.63 9.66
C GLU A 308 -22.80 21.97 8.27
N ASN A 309 -21.67 21.41 7.81
CA ASN A 309 -21.63 20.61 6.57
C ASN A 309 -22.48 19.34 6.66
N LYS A 310 -22.77 18.85 7.87
CA LYS A 310 -23.66 17.70 8.13
C LYS A 310 -25.14 18.11 8.19
N ASP A 311 -25.44 19.35 8.55
CA ASP A 311 -26.84 19.81 8.68
C ASP A 311 -27.52 19.92 7.30
N LEU A 312 -26.83 20.48 6.30
CA LEU A 312 -27.37 20.52 4.93
C LEU A 312 -27.54 19.12 4.32
N ARG A 313 -26.70 18.15 4.72
CA ARG A 313 -26.88 16.74 4.34
C ARG A 313 -28.18 16.17 4.90
N TYR A 314 -28.51 16.52 6.14
CA TYR A 314 -29.75 16.09 6.80
C TYR A 314 -31.00 16.61 6.06
N TYR A 315 -31.01 17.89 5.67
CA TYR A 315 -32.14 18.45 4.92
C TYR A 315 -32.31 17.83 3.54
N SER A 316 -31.23 17.34 2.92
CA SER A 316 -31.30 16.58 1.67
C SER A 316 -31.90 15.17 1.84
N CYS A 317 -32.02 14.61 3.04
CA CYS A 317 -32.68 13.31 3.29
C CYS A 317 -34.21 13.51 3.48
N ARG A 318 -35.03 13.26 2.45
CA ARG A 318 -36.50 13.33 2.57
C ARG A 318 -37.04 12.03 3.19
N GLY A 319 -37.50 12.07 4.44
CA GLY A 319 -38.31 11.02 5.07
C GLY A 319 -37.58 9.68 5.33
N ASN A 320 -36.32 9.70 5.77
CA ASN A 320 -35.49 8.52 6.05
C ASN A 320 -35.31 7.54 4.86
N ARG A 321 -35.68 7.94 3.64
CA ARG A 321 -35.58 7.08 2.45
C ARG A 321 -34.92 7.83 1.30
N LYS A 322 -33.59 7.95 1.37
CA LYS A 322 -32.74 8.10 0.19
C LYS A 322 -31.63 7.06 0.30
N TYR A 323 -31.73 5.99 -0.48
CA TYR A 323 -30.67 5.01 -0.65
C TYR A 323 -29.52 5.63 -1.45
N ASP A 324 -28.36 4.97 -1.43
CA ASP A 324 -27.11 5.41 -2.04
C ASP A 324 -27.30 6.07 -3.41
N CYS A 325 -26.71 7.26 -3.59
CA CYS A 325 -26.71 7.92 -4.88
C CYS A 325 -25.95 7.06 -5.88
N TRP A 326 -26.65 6.52 -6.87
CA TRP A 326 -26.07 5.66 -7.91
C TRP A 326 -24.87 6.29 -8.63
N ALA A 327 -24.79 7.63 -8.68
CA ALA A 327 -23.78 8.38 -9.42
C ALA A 327 -22.50 8.67 -8.64
N CYS A 328 -22.56 8.85 -7.31
CA CYS A 328 -21.38 9.24 -6.53
C CYS A 328 -21.04 8.29 -5.38
N GLY A 329 -21.90 7.34 -5.02
CA GLY A 329 -21.64 6.36 -3.95
C GLY A 329 -21.44 6.96 -2.55
N ILE A 330 -21.69 8.26 -2.37
CA ILE A 330 -21.63 8.91 -1.06
C ILE A 330 -22.93 8.61 -0.33
N GLN A 331 -22.87 7.79 0.72
CA GLN A 331 -23.95 7.58 1.69
C GLN A 331 -24.29 8.90 2.39
N ILE A 332 -25.56 9.31 2.37
CA ILE A 332 -26.00 10.56 3.06
C ILE A 332 -26.92 10.28 4.25
N CYS A 333 -27.44 9.07 4.44
CA CYS A 333 -28.27 8.79 5.59
C CYS A 333 -27.87 7.44 6.22
N GLU A 334 -26.85 7.46 7.07
CA GLU A 334 -26.65 6.40 8.06
C GLU A 334 -27.69 6.60 9.17
N GLN A 335 -28.33 5.52 9.62
CA GLN A 335 -29.49 5.55 10.50
C GLN A 335 -29.24 6.41 11.75
N VAL A 336 -30.01 7.49 11.90
CA VAL A 336 -30.10 8.21 13.16
C VAL A 336 -30.86 7.34 14.16
N ASN A 337 -30.14 6.63 15.01
CA ASN A 337 -30.69 6.28 16.32
C ASN A 337 -30.76 7.59 17.14
N ALA A 338 -31.99 8.04 17.36
CA ALA A 338 -32.38 9.35 17.84
C ALA A 338 -31.82 9.75 19.20
N VAL A 339 -31.34 11.00 19.34
CA VAL A 339 -31.56 11.84 20.54
C VAL A 339 -31.64 13.31 20.12
N GLY A 340 -32.83 13.91 20.25
CA GLY A 340 -33.07 15.31 19.90
C GLY A 340 -34.50 15.79 20.17
N LYS A 341 -35.16 15.30 21.22
CA LYS A 341 -36.32 15.96 21.83
C LYS A 341 -36.14 16.03 23.35
N VAL A 342 -35.83 17.23 23.81
CA VAL A 342 -36.36 17.92 24.99
C VAL A 342 -36.81 17.06 26.20
N ASN A 343 -36.07 17.26 27.29
CA ASN A 343 -36.43 17.18 28.72
C ASN A 343 -36.52 15.84 29.50
N ARG A 344 -35.75 15.89 30.61
CA ARG A 344 -35.92 15.31 31.96
C ARG A 344 -35.22 13.98 32.34
N ILE A 345 -34.31 14.18 33.31
CA ILE A 345 -34.05 13.38 34.53
C ILE A 345 -33.12 12.15 34.38
N VAL A 346 -31.92 12.32 34.97
CA VAL A 346 -30.90 11.35 35.44
C VAL A 346 -31.57 10.39 36.47
N PRO A 347 -31.26 9.07 36.59
CA PRO A 347 -29.90 8.61 36.88
C PRO A 347 -29.42 7.20 36.41
N HIS A 348 -28.09 7.13 36.25
CA HIS A 348 -27.10 6.09 36.57
C HIS A 348 -27.29 4.56 36.31
N VAL A 349 -26.11 3.93 36.11
CA VAL A 349 -25.68 2.51 36.29
C VAL A 349 -25.72 1.64 34.99
N PRO A 350 -24.77 0.70 34.74
CA PRO A 350 -23.32 0.85 34.54
C PRO A 350 -22.79 0.10 33.29
N LEU A 351 -21.49 0.27 33.01
CA LEU A 351 -20.71 -0.45 32.00
C LEU A 351 -20.66 -1.98 32.22
N ARG A 352 -20.93 -2.77 31.16
CA ARG A 352 -20.45 -4.14 30.98
C ARG A 352 -19.91 -4.30 29.55
N GLY A 353 -18.75 -4.93 29.44
CA GLY A 353 -17.89 -4.91 28.27
C GLY A 353 -18.15 -5.95 27.18
N CYS A 354 -17.30 -5.89 26.15
CA CYS A 354 -16.95 -6.92 25.18
C CYS A 354 -15.53 -6.56 24.70
N VAL A 355 -14.49 -7.32 25.06
CA VAL A 355 -14.08 -8.64 24.51
C VAL A 355 -13.50 -8.51 23.10
N LEU A 356 -12.18 -8.31 23.07
CA LEU A 356 -11.16 -9.18 22.46
C LEU A 356 -11.68 -10.31 21.53
N ALA A 357 -11.44 -10.19 20.23
CA ALA A 357 -11.33 -11.34 19.33
C ALA A 357 -10.58 -10.91 18.05
N LEU A 358 -9.27 -11.09 18.04
CA LEU A 358 -8.43 -11.00 16.86
C LEU A 358 -7.36 -12.09 17.02
N LEU A 359 -7.59 -13.21 16.36
CA LEU A 359 -6.63 -14.21 15.86
C LEU A 359 -7.40 -15.51 15.59
N LEU A 360 -7.81 -15.71 14.35
CA LEU A 360 -7.66 -16.93 13.55
C LEU A 360 -7.89 -16.57 12.08
#